data_AF-A0A379QBY5-F1
#
_entry.id   AF-A0A379QBY5-F1
#
_cell.length_a   1.000
_cell.length_b   1.000
_cell.length_c   1.000
_cell.angle_alpha   90.00
_cell.angle_beta   90.00
_cell.angle_gamma   90.00
#
_symmetry.space_group_name_H-M   'P 1'
#
loop_
_entity.id
_entity.type
_entity.pdbx_description
1 polymer ?
#
loop_
_entity_poly.entity_id
_entity_poly.type
_entity_poly.pdbx_seq_one_letter_code
_entity_poly.pdbx_strand_id
1 'polypeptide(L)'
;MNRSFITGAVNSSNSSHPLTVKMNSPLKMPVSNANWLNETRNRPFSKRRDILRETPEMKYVFIEKYQAEFRIKAMCRVLRVACSGWYAWTQRRAGINSRQQFRLSCDSAVHGTFHRAKQRYGAPRLTDELHAQGYHINVKTVAASLRRQGLRAKASQKFSPVSYREHGQPVSENMLKQSFYAHRPNQKWSGDITYLCTY
;
A
#
# COMPACT_ATOMS: atom_id res chain seq x y z
N MET A 1 33.99 50.49 4.01
CA MET A 1 34.30 49.05 3.94
C MET A 1 33.58 48.46 2.74
N ASN A 2 34.36 47.89 1.82
CA ASN A 2 33.95 47.43 0.49
C ASN A 2 33.10 46.16 0.51
N ARG A 3 32.11 46.10 -0.39
CA ARG A 3 31.85 45.05 -1.42
C ARG A 3 30.43 45.26 -1.96
N SER A 4 30.24 45.77 -3.18
CA SER A 4 30.41 45.12 -4.48
C SER A 4 29.19 44.29 -4.93
N PHE A 5 28.51 44.85 -5.95
CA PHE A 5 28.11 44.22 -7.22
C PHE A 5 26.84 43.33 -7.35
N ILE A 6 25.98 43.80 -8.26
CA ILE A 6 25.34 43.12 -9.42
C ILE A 6 23.88 42.67 -9.34
N THR A 7 23.13 43.31 -10.24
CA THR A 7 21.82 43.06 -10.85
C THR A 7 21.66 41.67 -11.52
N GLY A 8 20.46 41.09 -11.51
CA GLY A 8 20.16 39.94 -12.36
C GLY A 8 18.71 39.43 -12.35
N ALA A 9 17.95 39.89 -13.35
CA ALA A 9 16.90 39.22 -14.15
C ALA A 9 15.98 38.12 -13.56
N VAL A 10 14.67 38.37 -13.80
CA VAL A 10 13.58 37.41 -14.01
C VAL A 10 14.02 36.16 -14.78
N ASN A 11 13.63 34.97 -14.29
CA ASN A 11 13.21 33.89 -15.17
C ASN A 11 12.32 32.86 -14.45
N SER A 12 11.11 32.74 -14.99
CA SER A 12 10.14 31.69 -14.74
C SER A 12 10.64 30.40 -15.39
N SER A 13 10.91 29.36 -14.60
CA SER A 13 11.22 28.03 -15.12
C SER A 13 10.43 26.98 -14.35
N ASN A 14 9.23 26.71 -14.88
CA ASN A 14 8.43 25.52 -14.61
C ASN A 14 9.28 24.27 -14.95
N SER A 15 9.85 23.61 -13.95
CA SER A 15 10.48 22.30 -14.12
C SER A 15 9.42 21.20 -14.00
N SER A 16 8.79 20.90 -15.13
CA SER A 16 7.99 19.69 -15.33
C SER A 16 8.90 18.47 -15.26
N HIS A 17 9.09 17.90 -14.07
CA HIS A 17 9.66 16.57 -13.93
C HIS A 17 8.59 15.53 -14.28
N PRO A 18 8.77 14.73 -15.35
CA PRO A 18 7.89 13.60 -15.59
C PRO A 18 8.18 12.55 -14.52
N LEU A 19 7.19 12.26 -13.68
CA LEU A 19 7.19 11.09 -12.82
C LEU A 19 7.32 9.86 -13.70
N THR A 20 8.53 9.29 -13.75
CA THR A 20 8.77 7.97 -14.33
C THR A 20 7.94 6.96 -13.54
N VAL A 21 6.75 6.66 -14.05
CA VAL A 21 5.92 5.55 -13.61
C VAL A 21 6.75 4.29 -13.86
N LYS A 22 7.36 3.75 -12.80
CA LYS A 22 7.89 2.39 -12.81
C LYS A 22 6.76 1.50 -13.30
N MET A 23 6.94 0.90 -14.48
CA MET A 23 6.03 -0.15 -14.96
C MET A 23 5.93 -1.19 -13.86
N ASN A 24 4.77 -1.26 -13.24
CA ASN A 24 4.46 -2.24 -12.23
C ASN A 24 4.71 -3.63 -12.82
N SER A 25 5.44 -4.42 -12.05
CA SER A 25 5.70 -5.84 -12.29
C SER A 25 4.42 -6.56 -12.75
N PRO A 26 4.52 -7.54 -13.67
CA PRO A 26 3.36 -8.20 -14.25
C PRO A 26 2.54 -8.87 -13.15
N LEU A 27 1.31 -8.39 -12.94
CA LEU A 27 0.37 -9.03 -12.02
C LEU A 27 0.00 -10.42 -12.58
N LYS A 28 0.42 -11.42 -11.81
CA LYS A 28 0.17 -12.86 -11.88
C LYS A 28 -0.89 -13.31 -12.89
N MET A 29 -0.42 -13.90 -13.97
CA MET A 29 -1.15 -14.93 -14.72
C MET A 29 -1.59 -16.04 -13.73
N PRO A 30 -2.72 -16.73 -13.95
CA PRO A 30 -3.08 -17.91 -13.18
C PRO A 30 -1.89 -18.88 -13.15
N VAL A 31 -1.54 -19.35 -11.95
CA VAL A 31 -0.26 -19.97 -11.57
C VAL A 31 0.03 -21.30 -12.30
N SER A 32 -0.83 -21.77 -13.21
CA SER A 32 -0.61 -23.02 -13.94
C SER A 32 0.19 -22.90 -15.25
N ASN A 33 0.44 -21.70 -15.81
CA ASN A 33 0.88 -21.60 -17.22
C ASN A 33 2.22 -20.90 -17.49
N ALA A 34 3.01 -20.54 -16.47
CA ALA A 34 4.32 -19.89 -16.68
C ALA A 34 5.37 -20.82 -17.32
N ASN A 35 5.24 -22.14 -17.14
CA ASN A 35 6.15 -23.13 -17.74
C ASN A 35 5.90 -23.35 -19.25
N TRP A 36 4.67 -23.14 -19.75
CA TRP A 36 4.27 -23.45 -21.12
C TRP A 36 4.91 -22.57 -22.21
N LEU A 37 5.11 -21.27 -21.92
CA LEU A 37 5.73 -20.33 -22.88
C LEU A 37 7.22 -20.59 -23.10
N ASN A 38 7.89 -21.19 -22.11
CA ASN A 38 9.29 -21.62 -22.23
C ASN A 38 9.39 -23.02 -22.85
N GLU A 39 8.44 -23.90 -22.56
CA GLU A 39 8.40 -25.28 -23.03
C GLU A 39 7.99 -25.43 -24.51
N THR A 40 7.27 -24.44 -25.05
CA THR A 40 6.99 -24.31 -26.49
C THR A 40 8.17 -23.77 -27.31
N ARG A 41 9.20 -23.21 -26.65
CA ARG A 41 10.40 -22.64 -27.30
C ARG A 41 11.29 -23.73 -27.92
N ASN A 42 11.31 -24.94 -27.35
CA ASN A 42 12.16 -26.07 -27.78
C ASN A 42 11.38 -27.22 -28.44
N ARG A 43 10.10 -27.05 -28.79
CA ARG A 43 9.32 -28.12 -29.45
C ARG A 43 9.45 -28.10 -30.97
N PRO A 44 9.72 -29.26 -31.61
CA PRO A 44 9.82 -29.36 -33.06
C PRO A 44 8.50 -28.94 -33.74
N PHE A 45 8.62 -28.35 -34.93
CA PHE A 45 7.53 -27.66 -35.66
C PHE A 45 6.25 -28.51 -35.82
N SER A 46 6.36 -29.84 -35.86
CA SER A 46 5.21 -30.76 -35.95
C SER A 46 4.30 -30.76 -34.71
N LYS A 47 4.79 -30.32 -33.55
CA LYS A 47 4.02 -30.18 -32.28
C LYS A 47 3.47 -28.77 -32.04
N ARG A 48 3.64 -27.80 -32.96
CA ARG A 48 3.10 -26.42 -32.86
C ARG A 48 1.60 -26.29 -33.19
N ARG A 49 0.90 -27.41 -33.38
CA ARG A 49 -0.45 -27.43 -33.97
C ARG A 49 -1.60 -27.09 -33.02
N ASP A 50 -1.33 -26.84 -31.73
CA ASP A 50 -2.41 -26.72 -30.73
C ASP A 50 -2.94 -25.30 -30.50
N ILE A 51 -2.22 -24.24 -30.93
CA ILE A 51 -2.68 -22.86 -30.66
C ILE A 51 -4.03 -22.51 -31.31
N LEU A 52 -4.44 -23.28 -32.32
CA LEU A 52 -5.74 -23.11 -32.97
C LEU A 52 -6.91 -23.61 -32.10
N ARG A 53 -6.64 -24.51 -31.16
CA ARG A 53 -7.62 -25.08 -30.21
C ARG A 53 -7.66 -24.33 -28.87
N GLU A 54 -6.69 -23.46 -28.65
CA GLU A 54 -6.58 -22.67 -27.43
C GLU A 54 -7.63 -21.56 -27.31
N THR A 55 -7.76 -21.04 -26.10
CA THR A 55 -8.61 -19.89 -25.78
C THR A 55 -8.22 -18.64 -26.60
N PRO A 56 -9.18 -17.75 -26.92
CA PRO A 56 -8.90 -16.51 -27.65
C PRO A 56 -7.78 -15.67 -27.02
N GLU A 57 -7.67 -15.66 -25.69
CA GLU A 57 -6.62 -14.97 -24.94
C GLU A 57 -5.22 -15.46 -25.33
N MET A 58 -5.03 -16.77 -25.45
CA MET A 58 -3.74 -17.35 -25.81
C MET A 58 -3.38 -17.06 -27.27
N LYS A 59 -4.38 -17.00 -28.15
CA LYS A 59 -4.23 -16.57 -29.55
C LYS A 59 -3.82 -15.10 -29.64
N TYR A 60 -4.36 -14.23 -28.77
CA TYR A 60 -3.96 -12.82 -28.72
C TYR A 60 -2.52 -12.62 -28.22
N VAL A 61 -2.06 -13.42 -27.25
CA VAL A 61 -0.65 -13.43 -26.82
C VAL A 61 0.28 -13.85 -27.96
N PHE A 62 -0.12 -14.83 -28.77
CA PHE A 62 0.64 -15.21 -29.96
C PHE A 62 0.71 -14.07 -30.99
N ILE A 63 -0.41 -13.39 -31.26
CA ILE A 63 -0.45 -12.22 -32.16
C ILE A 63 0.45 -11.10 -31.63
N GLU A 64 0.41 -10.80 -30.33
CA GLU A 64 1.25 -9.79 -29.69
C GLU A 64 2.75 -10.08 -29.87
N LYS A 65 3.16 -11.36 -29.76
CA LYS A 65 4.55 -11.77 -29.93
C LYS A 65 5.07 -11.58 -31.36
N TYR A 66 4.24 -11.84 -32.37
CA TYR A 66 4.64 -11.87 -33.78
C TYR A 66 4.12 -10.67 -34.60
N GLN A 67 3.57 -9.64 -33.93
CA GLN A 67 3.00 -8.45 -34.60
C GLN A 67 4.02 -7.64 -35.39
N ALA A 68 5.32 -7.73 -35.06
CA ALA A 68 6.39 -7.05 -35.78
C ALA A 68 6.78 -7.77 -37.09
N GLU A 69 6.52 -9.08 -37.18
CA GLU A 69 6.92 -9.92 -38.30
C GLU A 69 5.76 -10.14 -39.30
N PHE A 70 4.51 -10.17 -38.81
CA PHE A 70 3.34 -10.49 -39.63
C PHE A 70 2.21 -9.47 -39.46
N ARG A 71 1.40 -9.31 -40.52
CA ARG A 71 0.21 -8.44 -40.49
C ARG A 71 -0.85 -9.03 -39.54
N ILE A 72 -1.32 -8.23 -38.59
CA ILE A 72 -2.34 -8.63 -37.59
C ILE A 72 -3.60 -9.24 -38.24
N LYS A 73 -4.11 -8.61 -39.32
CA LYS A 73 -5.28 -9.12 -40.07
C LYS A 73 -5.05 -10.54 -40.62
N ALA A 74 -3.83 -10.88 -41.02
CA ALA A 74 -3.51 -12.20 -41.53
C ALA A 74 -3.46 -13.23 -40.39
N MET A 75 -2.81 -12.90 -39.27
CA MET A 75 -2.78 -13.77 -38.09
C MET A 75 -4.18 -14.02 -37.51
N CYS A 76 -5.04 -13.00 -37.44
CA CYS A 76 -6.43 -13.14 -36.99
C CYS A 76 -7.23 -14.12 -37.86
N ARG A 77 -7.05 -14.08 -39.19
CA ARG A 77 -7.67 -15.04 -40.11
C ARG A 77 -7.19 -16.47 -39.86
N VAL A 78 -5.87 -16.66 -39.73
CA VAL A 78 -5.25 -17.98 -39.51
C VAL A 78 -5.70 -18.58 -38.17
N LEU A 79 -5.71 -17.78 -37.11
CA LEU A 79 -6.06 -18.20 -35.75
C LEU A 79 -7.58 -18.27 -35.50
N ARG A 80 -8.39 -17.88 -36.50
CA ARG A 80 -9.87 -17.81 -36.44
C ARG A 80 -10.36 -16.95 -35.26
N VAL A 81 -9.80 -15.75 -35.11
CA VAL A 81 -10.22 -14.75 -34.11
C VAL A 81 -10.61 -13.44 -34.77
N ALA A 82 -11.55 -12.71 -34.15
CA ALA A 82 -11.94 -11.39 -34.62
C ALA A 82 -10.83 -10.36 -34.38
N CYS A 83 -10.53 -9.52 -35.38
CA CYS A 83 -9.57 -8.42 -35.23
C CYS A 83 -9.99 -7.42 -34.14
N SER A 84 -11.29 -7.10 -34.06
CA SER A 84 -11.84 -6.24 -33.00
C SER A 84 -11.60 -6.81 -31.61
N GLY A 85 -11.65 -8.13 -31.45
CA GLY A 85 -11.34 -8.82 -30.20
C GLY A 85 -9.88 -8.63 -29.76
N TRP A 86 -8.94 -8.64 -30.71
CA TRP A 86 -7.52 -8.35 -30.43
C TRP A 86 -7.35 -6.91 -29.92
N TYR A 87 -7.87 -5.90 -30.64
CA TYR A 87 -7.77 -4.51 -30.20
C TYR A 87 -8.45 -4.28 -28.84
N ALA A 88 -9.63 -4.86 -28.61
CA ALA A 88 -10.32 -4.76 -27.32
C ALA A 88 -9.56 -5.46 -26.19
N TRP A 89 -8.85 -6.57 -26.48
CA TRP A 89 -7.98 -7.24 -25.52
C TRP A 89 -6.74 -6.40 -25.20
N THR A 90 -6.11 -5.80 -26.21
CA THR A 90 -4.96 -4.90 -26.04
C THR A 90 -5.34 -3.67 -25.22
N GLN A 91 -6.49 -3.04 -25.52
CA GLN A 91 -6.99 -1.89 -24.74
C GLN A 91 -7.30 -2.25 -23.28
N ARG A 92 -7.90 -3.42 -23.02
CA ARG A 92 -8.14 -3.92 -21.65
C ARG A 92 -6.84 -4.18 -20.87
N ARG A 93 -5.74 -4.51 -21.55
CA ARG A 93 -4.40 -4.65 -20.92
C ARG A 93 -3.68 -3.32 -20.74
N ALA A 94 -3.85 -2.38 -21.68
CA ALA A 94 -3.16 -1.10 -21.65
C ALA A 94 -3.79 -0.10 -20.67
N GLY A 95 -5.11 -0.18 -20.45
CA GLY A 95 -5.85 0.77 -19.61
C GLY A 95 -6.05 0.30 -18.18
N ILE A 96 -5.91 1.23 -17.23
CA ILE A 96 -6.41 1.06 -15.86
C ILE A 96 -7.94 1.20 -15.93
N ASN A 97 -8.67 0.13 -15.59
CA ASN A 97 -10.13 0.20 -15.49
C ASN A 97 -10.52 1.19 -14.37
N SER A 98 -11.66 1.89 -14.50
CA SER A 98 -12.21 2.76 -13.44
C SER A 98 -12.23 2.10 -12.05
N ARG A 99 -12.55 0.80 -11.99
CA ARG A 99 -12.50 0.03 -10.74
C ARG A 99 -11.08 -0.12 -10.18
N GLN A 100 -10.08 -0.30 -11.04
CA GLN A 100 -8.68 -0.34 -10.62
C GLN A 100 -8.21 1.05 -10.17
N GLN A 101 -8.62 2.11 -10.86
CA GLN A 101 -8.27 3.48 -10.50
C GLN A 101 -8.87 3.88 -9.14
N PHE A 102 -10.14 3.56 -8.90
CA PHE A 102 -10.78 3.72 -7.59
C PHE A 102 -10.02 2.95 -6.50
N ARG A 103 -9.61 1.71 -6.79
CA ARG A 103 -8.83 0.90 -5.84
C ARG A 103 -7.48 1.54 -5.52
N LEU A 104 -6.75 2.05 -6.52
CA LEU A 104 -5.47 2.73 -6.32
C LEU A 104 -5.65 4.01 -5.49
N SER A 105 -6.70 4.78 -5.77
CA SER A 105 -7.05 5.98 -4.98
C SER A 105 -7.36 5.63 -3.52
N CYS A 106 -8.19 4.61 -3.29
CA CYS A 106 -8.48 4.11 -1.94
C CYS A 106 -7.21 3.62 -1.23
N ASP A 107 -6.37 2.85 -1.92
CA ASP A 107 -5.14 2.28 -1.35
C ASP A 107 -4.18 3.41 -0.92
N SER A 108 -4.05 4.47 -1.73
CA SER A 108 -3.28 5.67 -1.39
C SER A 108 -3.83 6.41 -0.16
N ALA A 109 -5.14 6.67 -0.12
CA ALA A 109 -5.79 7.37 1.00
C ALA A 109 -5.66 6.60 2.32
N VAL A 110 -5.86 5.27 2.27
CA VAL A 110 -5.69 4.38 3.43
C VAL A 110 -4.24 4.38 3.89
N HIS A 111 -3.27 4.29 2.97
CA HIS A 111 -1.85 4.30 3.30
C HIS A 111 -1.44 5.60 4.01
N GLY A 112 -1.82 6.76 3.46
CA GLY A 112 -1.52 8.07 4.05
C GLY A 112 -2.11 8.23 5.45
N THR A 113 -3.39 7.86 5.62
CA THR A 113 -4.07 7.95 6.91
C THR A 113 -3.48 6.98 7.94
N PHE A 114 -3.10 5.77 7.52
CA PHE A 114 -2.49 4.76 8.39
C PHE A 114 -1.17 5.23 9.00
N HIS A 115 -0.31 5.87 8.21
CA HIS A 115 0.96 6.42 8.71
C HIS A 115 0.75 7.68 9.54
N ARG A 116 -0.21 8.55 9.19
CA ARG A 116 -0.59 9.70 10.03
C ARG A 116 -1.06 9.27 11.41
N ALA A 117 -1.82 8.18 11.47
CA ALA A 117 -2.26 7.52 12.71
C ALA A 117 -1.14 6.73 13.43
N LYS A 118 0.13 6.90 13.04
CA LYS A 118 1.30 6.20 13.61
C LYS A 118 1.13 4.68 13.63
N GLN A 119 0.40 4.13 12.66
CA GLN A 119 0.14 2.70 12.50
C GLN A 119 -0.66 2.09 13.66
N ARG A 120 -1.33 2.91 14.48
CA ARG A 120 -2.08 2.45 15.66
C ARG A 120 -3.50 2.01 15.34
N TYR A 121 -4.08 2.53 14.27
CA TYR A 121 -5.49 2.31 13.93
C TYR A 121 -5.66 1.11 13.01
N GLY A 122 -6.72 0.33 13.30
CA GLY A 122 -7.23 -0.71 12.42
C GLY A 122 -8.37 -0.18 11.53
N ALA A 123 -8.95 -1.08 10.71
CA ALA A 123 -9.93 -0.70 9.70
C ALA A 123 -11.10 0.17 10.22
N PRO A 124 -11.74 -0.08 11.38
CA PRO A 124 -12.85 0.75 11.86
C PRO A 124 -12.44 2.20 12.09
N ARG A 125 -11.42 2.44 12.95
CA ARG A 125 -10.94 3.80 13.26
C ARG A 125 -10.37 4.52 12.04
N LEU A 126 -9.72 3.80 11.14
CA LEU A 126 -9.27 4.37 9.87
C LEU A 126 -10.41 4.81 8.97
N THR A 127 -11.54 4.11 9.02
CA THR A 127 -12.72 4.48 8.23
C THR A 127 -13.29 5.79 8.75
N ASP A 128 -13.38 5.95 10.07
CA ASP A 128 -13.87 7.20 10.68
C ASP A 128 -12.97 8.40 10.32
N GLU A 129 -11.65 8.22 10.38
CA GLU A 129 -10.67 9.24 9.97
C GLU A 129 -10.75 9.57 8.48
N LEU A 130 -10.99 8.56 7.63
CA LEU A 130 -11.20 8.77 6.20
C LEU A 130 -12.50 9.51 5.92
N HIS A 131 -13.57 9.22 6.66
CA HIS A 131 -14.85 9.93 6.57
C HIS A 131 -14.71 11.38 7.00
N ALA A 132 -13.94 11.66 8.07
CA ALA A 132 -13.62 13.01 8.50
C ALA A 132 -12.81 13.80 7.44
N GLN A 133 -12.06 13.11 6.59
CA GLN A 133 -11.35 13.69 5.44
C GLN A 133 -12.21 13.79 4.16
N GLY A 134 -13.50 13.44 4.22
CA GLY A 134 -14.43 13.50 3.10
C GLY A 134 -14.47 12.25 2.21
N TYR A 135 -13.77 11.16 2.58
CA TYR A 135 -13.82 9.90 1.83
C TYR A 135 -14.94 9.00 2.37
N HIS A 136 -15.99 8.78 1.58
CA HIS A 136 -17.07 7.85 1.94
C HIS A 136 -16.75 6.41 1.49
N ILE A 137 -15.88 5.73 2.24
CA ILE A 137 -15.43 4.37 1.94
C ILE A 137 -15.96 3.40 3.01
N ASN A 138 -16.43 2.22 2.61
CA ASN A 138 -16.86 1.17 3.53
C ASN A 138 -15.66 0.56 4.29
N VAL A 139 -15.84 0.27 5.58
CA VAL A 139 -14.89 -0.45 6.44
C VAL A 139 -14.34 -1.72 5.79
N LYS A 140 -15.16 -2.50 5.08
CA LYS A 140 -14.70 -3.72 4.38
C LYS A 140 -13.68 -3.41 3.28
N THR A 141 -13.86 -2.29 2.57
CA THR A 141 -12.94 -1.84 1.52
C THR A 141 -11.62 -1.39 2.12
N VAL A 142 -11.67 -0.66 3.25
CA VAL A 142 -10.48 -0.27 4.02
C VAL A 142 -9.73 -1.51 4.53
N ALA A 143 -10.44 -2.48 5.11
CA ALA A 143 -9.85 -3.73 5.58
C ALA A 143 -9.19 -4.53 4.44
N ALA A 144 -9.84 -4.61 3.28
CA ALA A 144 -9.28 -5.25 2.10
C ALA A 144 -8.03 -4.51 1.60
N SER A 145 -8.04 -3.18 1.63
CA SER A 145 -6.89 -2.34 1.29
C SER A 145 -5.70 -2.61 2.21
N LEU A 146 -5.90 -2.58 3.53
CA LEU A 146 -4.88 -2.90 4.52
C LEU A 146 -4.26 -4.29 4.26
N ARG A 147 -5.10 -5.30 3.99
CA ARG A 147 -4.63 -6.66 3.68
C ARG A 147 -3.81 -6.73 2.40
N ARG A 148 -4.25 -6.05 1.32
CA ARG A 148 -3.51 -5.99 0.04
C ARG A 148 -2.15 -5.34 0.20
N GLN A 149 -2.06 -4.30 1.04
CA GLN A 149 -0.84 -3.53 1.29
C GLN A 149 0.05 -4.13 2.39
N GLY A 150 -0.39 -5.19 3.08
CA GLY A 150 0.34 -5.79 4.20
C GLY A 150 0.39 -4.90 5.45
N LEU A 151 -0.47 -3.88 5.54
CA LEU A 151 -0.51 -2.96 6.67
C LEU A 151 -1.27 -3.58 7.84
N ARG A 152 -0.62 -3.63 9.01
CA ARG A 152 -1.20 -4.16 10.24
C ARG A 152 -1.05 -3.16 11.36
N ALA A 153 -2.14 -2.90 12.07
CA ALA A 153 -2.12 -2.03 13.23
C ALA A 153 -1.15 -2.57 14.29
N LYS A 154 -0.34 -1.69 14.85
CA LYS A 154 0.53 -1.99 15.99
C LYS A 154 -0.33 -2.35 17.19
N ALA A 155 -0.07 -3.52 17.78
CA ALA A 155 -0.63 -3.85 19.08
C ALA A 155 -0.16 -2.81 20.10
N SER A 156 -1.05 -2.46 21.04
CA SER A 156 -0.62 -1.68 22.20
C SER A 156 0.45 -2.50 22.93
N GLN A 157 1.57 -1.87 23.27
CA GLN A 157 2.51 -2.50 24.19
C GLN A 157 1.78 -2.75 25.51
N LYS A 158 2.07 -3.88 26.15
CA LYS A 158 1.62 -4.16 27.51
C LYS A 158 2.13 -3.02 28.39
N PHE A 159 1.25 -2.46 29.21
CA PHE A 159 1.65 -1.46 30.18
C PHE A 159 2.76 -2.06 31.06
N SER A 160 3.95 -1.46 30.99
CA SER A 160 5.05 -1.76 31.89
C SER A 160 5.15 -0.59 32.85
N PRO A 161 5.05 -0.83 34.18
CA PRO A 161 5.30 0.21 35.16
C PRO A 161 6.64 0.87 34.84
N VAL A 162 6.69 2.19 34.85
CA VAL A 162 7.95 2.92 34.66
C VAL A 162 8.86 2.46 35.78
N SER A 163 9.89 1.67 35.44
CA SER A 163 10.93 1.29 36.38
C SER A 163 11.55 2.57 36.89
N TYR A 164 11.54 2.75 38.20
CA TYR A 164 12.20 3.85 38.89
C TYR A 164 13.58 4.08 38.28
N ARG A 165 13.80 5.27 37.71
CA ARG A 165 15.13 5.68 37.25
C ARG A 165 15.82 6.33 38.44
N GLU A 166 17.02 5.87 38.75
CA GLU A 166 17.88 6.54 39.71
C GLU A 166 18.06 7.99 39.25
N HIS A 167 17.53 8.91 40.04
CA HIS A 167 17.69 10.33 39.88
C HIS A 167 18.59 10.79 41.03
N GLY A 168 19.57 11.64 40.74
CA GLY A 168 20.55 12.10 41.72
C GLY A 168 19.99 13.05 42.80
N GLN A 169 18.68 13.06 43.00
CA GLN A 169 18.03 13.84 44.05
C GLN A 169 17.93 12.98 45.31
N PRO A 170 17.97 13.59 46.51
CA PRO A 170 17.81 12.86 47.76
C PRO A 170 16.40 12.23 47.79
N VAL A 171 16.37 10.90 47.80
CA VAL A 171 15.13 10.13 47.90
C VAL A 171 14.95 9.79 49.36
N SER A 172 13.84 10.23 49.95
CA SER A 172 13.48 9.86 51.32
C SER A 172 13.33 8.34 51.43
N GLU A 173 13.87 7.75 52.49
CA GLU A 173 13.71 6.32 52.76
C GLU A 173 12.22 5.94 52.82
N ASN A 174 11.82 4.88 52.12
CA ASN A 174 10.46 4.35 52.23
C ASN A 174 10.28 3.65 53.58
N MET A 175 9.86 4.41 54.60
CA MET A 175 9.66 3.91 55.96
C MET A 175 8.48 2.92 56.07
N LEU A 176 7.51 2.99 55.16
CA LEU A 176 6.30 2.15 55.21
C LEU A 176 6.56 0.74 54.70
N LYS A 177 7.42 0.56 53.68
CA LYS A 177 7.72 -0.75 53.06
C LYS A 177 6.46 -1.62 52.82
N GLN A 178 5.36 -0.97 52.40
CA GLN A 178 4.03 -1.58 52.19
C GLN A 178 3.34 -2.17 53.44
N SER A 179 3.82 -1.86 54.64
CA SER A 179 3.13 -2.15 55.90
C SER A 179 2.10 -1.06 56.20
N PHE A 180 0.84 -1.32 55.90
CA PHE A 180 -0.27 -0.39 56.16
C PHE A 180 -0.97 -0.61 57.52
N TYR A 181 -0.62 -1.68 58.23
CA TYR A 181 -1.19 -1.96 59.54
C TYR A 181 -0.73 -0.95 60.59
N ALA A 182 -1.67 -0.43 61.41
CA ALA A 182 -1.42 0.50 62.50
C ALA A 182 -2.27 0.12 63.72
N HIS A 183 -1.70 0.25 64.92
CA HIS A 183 -2.37 -0.12 66.18
C HIS A 183 -3.28 1.00 66.71
N ARG A 184 -3.01 2.26 66.34
CA ARG A 184 -3.79 3.44 66.74
C ARG A 184 -3.96 4.38 65.54
N PRO A 185 -5.00 5.24 65.54
CA PRO A 185 -5.12 6.32 64.56
C PRO A 185 -3.89 7.23 64.53
N ASN A 186 -3.69 7.93 63.41
CA ASN A 186 -2.60 8.91 63.19
C ASN A 186 -1.16 8.38 63.23
N GLN A 187 -0.95 7.07 63.16
CA GLN A 187 0.41 6.49 63.11
C GLN A 187 1.00 6.41 61.70
N LYS A 188 0.15 6.28 60.68
CA LYS A 188 0.52 6.19 59.27
C LYS A 188 -0.48 6.99 58.44
N TRP A 189 0.03 7.86 57.58
CA TRP A 189 -0.78 8.73 56.72
C TRP A 189 -0.39 8.43 55.28
N SER A 190 -1.39 8.28 54.41
CA SER A 190 -1.20 8.09 52.97
C SER A 190 -2.19 8.98 52.26
N GLY A 191 -1.73 9.67 51.23
CA GLY A 191 -2.57 10.51 50.39
C GLY A 191 -2.17 10.34 48.93
N ASP A 192 -3.14 10.45 48.05
CA ASP A 192 -2.95 10.53 46.61
C ASP A 192 -3.16 11.97 46.13
N ILE A 193 -2.56 12.31 44.99
CA ILE A 193 -2.80 13.59 44.32
C ILE A 193 -3.69 13.28 43.11
N THR A 194 -4.92 13.78 43.16
CA THR A 194 -5.83 13.74 42.02
C THR A 194 -5.66 15.02 41.21
N TYR A 195 -5.27 14.90 39.95
CA TYR A 195 -5.20 16.03 39.03
C TYR A 195 -6.60 16.40 38.55
N LEU A 196 -6.98 17.66 38.75
CA LEU A 196 -8.21 18.21 38.18
C LEU A 196 -7.94 18.76 36.78
N CYS A 197 -8.81 18.42 35.83
CA CYS A 197 -8.71 18.91 34.47
C CYS A 197 -9.15 20.37 34.39
N THR A 198 -8.23 21.26 34.00
CA THR A 198 -8.53 22.65 33.63
C THR A 198 -8.76 22.70 32.12
N TYR A 199 -9.98 23.03 31.71
CA TYR A 199 -10.37 23.25 30.31
C TYR A 199 -10.11 24.70 29.89
#